data_AF-A0A960Y165-F1
#
_entry.id   AF-A0A960Y165-F1
#
_cell.length_a   1.000
_cell.length_b   1.000
_cell.length_c   1.000
_cell.angle_alpha   90.00
_cell.angle_beta   90.00
_cell.angle_gamma   90.00
#
_symmetry.space_group_name_H-M   'P 1'
#
loop_
_entity.id
_entity.type
_entity.pdbx_description
1 polymer ?
#
loop_
_entity_poly.entity_id
_entity_poly.type
_entity_poly.pdbx_seq_one_letter_code
_entity_poly.pdbx_strand_id
1 'polypeptide(L)'
;MFLDIKELSELNHFLRSLSGVEPKYMTHVDNFHTCYINLDSTYILPAIPTSGINFHSAQIFLKNIHTFLPETLSRYQIFPMFKPEVDSHKISLVNEISLKGNTYIHNLKFDLNYMGGASNEEIISMATQDFGPSIFTNKIYFSSRLFQVKNIVREKGQIIQFDTYPYQFKEISNIEEGFPDDSDKKIIEIFDEVDHSSKINAIKEYLGISTDIYKLGNIYSPFFIEYNTLSLSFLKLNYSSIEKYFESFVYLFKMIFEKKKYDSELKFYTEYLKKFHFKRKISRGGNINWEIHFS
;
A
#
# COMPACT_ATOMS: atom_id res chain seq x y z
N MET A 1 8.20 -12.40 -3.60
CA MET A 1 9.62 -12.09 -3.93
C MET A 1 10.50 -13.01 -3.10
N PHE A 2 11.25 -13.90 -3.75
CA PHE A 2 12.12 -14.85 -3.07
C PHE A 2 13.52 -14.24 -3.00
N LEU A 3 13.83 -13.59 -1.88
CA LEU A 3 15.19 -13.15 -1.58
C LEU A 3 15.76 -14.05 -0.51
N ASP A 4 17.00 -14.50 -0.69
CA ASP A 4 17.73 -15.04 0.43
C ASP A 4 18.08 -13.94 1.45
N ILE A 5 18.52 -14.34 2.64
CA ILE A 5 18.80 -13.38 3.70
C ILE A 5 19.98 -12.43 3.38
N LYS A 6 20.90 -12.83 2.51
CA LYS A 6 22.06 -12.03 2.08
C LYS A 6 21.60 -10.97 1.08
N GLU A 7 20.82 -11.35 0.08
CA GLU A 7 20.18 -10.45 -0.88
C GLU A 7 19.30 -9.42 -0.17
N LEU A 8 18.49 -9.87 0.79
CA LEU A 8 17.67 -8.99 1.61
C LEU A 8 18.52 -7.98 2.39
N SER A 9 19.61 -8.45 3.01
CA SER A 9 20.53 -7.61 3.75
C SER A 9 21.21 -6.57 2.85
N GLU A 10 21.57 -6.93 1.62
CA GLU A 10 22.18 -6.03 0.64
C GLU A 10 21.22 -4.92 0.22
N LEU A 11 19.98 -5.26 -0.17
CA LEU A 11 18.97 -4.26 -0.52
C LEU A 11 18.68 -3.34 0.66
N ASN A 12 18.55 -3.88 1.87
CA ASN A 12 18.28 -3.10 3.08
C ASN A 12 19.48 -2.26 3.52
N HIS A 13 20.70 -2.65 3.19
CA HIS A 13 21.87 -1.80 3.35
C HIS A 13 21.83 -0.63 2.35
N PHE A 14 21.51 -0.90 1.09
CA PHE A 14 21.33 0.15 0.08
C PHE A 14 20.27 1.17 0.51
N LEU A 15 19.07 0.73 0.91
CA LEU A 15 17.99 1.62 1.36
C LEU A 15 18.44 2.53 2.51
N ARG A 16 19.04 1.96 3.56
CA ARG A 16 19.51 2.74 4.72
C ARG A 16 20.66 3.70 4.40
N SER A 17 21.40 3.46 3.32
CA SER A 17 22.47 4.36 2.87
C SER A 17 21.95 5.59 2.11
N LEU A 18 20.69 5.58 1.70
CA LEU A 18 20.07 6.68 0.96
C LEU A 18 19.94 7.92 1.85
N SER A 19 20.16 9.08 1.25
CA SER A 19 19.93 10.39 1.86
C SER A 19 19.47 11.37 0.80
N GLY A 20 18.72 12.40 1.20
CA GLY A 20 18.19 13.40 0.29
C GLY A 20 16.80 13.86 0.70
N VAL A 21 16.30 14.86 -0.04
CA VAL A 21 14.94 15.38 0.12
C VAL A 21 14.15 14.98 -1.13
N GLU A 22 12.92 14.54 -0.92
CA GLU A 22 12.05 14.18 -2.04
C GLU A 22 11.66 15.41 -2.85
N PRO A 23 11.74 15.35 -4.20
CA PRO A 23 11.10 16.36 -5.03
C PRO A 23 9.60 16.38 -4.76
N LYS A 24 8.97 17.53 -5.05
CA LYS A 24 7.51 17.60 -5.07
C LYS A 24 6.99 16.69 -6.17
N TYR A 25 5.94 15.96 -5.87
CA TYR A 25 5.29 15.08 -6.83
C TYR A 25 3.78 15.15 -6.65
N MET A 26 3.05 14.73 -7.68
CA MET A 26 1.59 14.66 -7.67
C MET A 26 1.14 13.20 -7.56
N THR A 27 0.25 12.91 -6.62
CA THR A 27 -0.43 11.61 -6.55
C THR A 27 -1.65 11.63 -7.45
N HIS A 28 -1.87 10.52 -8.13
CA HIS A 28 -3.08 10.24 -8.89
C HIS A 28 -3.68 8.90 -8.45
N VAL A 29 -4.97 8.73 -8.70
CA VAL A 29 -5.64 7.42 -8.65
C VAL A 29 -6.19 7.13 -10.03
N ASP A 30 -5.95 5.95 -10.58
CA ASP A 30 -6.51 5.55 -11.87
C ASP A 30 -7.91 4.93 -11.75
N ASN A 31 -8.50 4.59 -12.89
CA ASN A 31 -9.81 3.93 -12.98
C ASN A 31 -9.83 2.49 -12.44
N PHE A 32 -8.68 1.91 -12.10
CA PHE A 32 -8.56 0.64 -11.37
C PHE A 32 -8.37 0.87 -9.86
N HIS A 33 -8.63 2.09 -9.38
CA HIS A 33 -8.48 2.48 -7.97
C HIS A 33 -7.04 2.31 -7.44
N THR A 34 -6.05 2.33 -8.34
CA THR A 34 -4.63 2.18 -8.00
C THR A 34 -3.96 3.55 -7.93
N CYS A 35 -3.19 3.78 -6.87
CA CYS A 35 -2.45 5.03 -6.70
C CYS A 35 -1.16 5.00 -7.51
N TYR A 36 -0.80 6.14 -8.08
CA TYR A 36 0.52 6.35 -8.65
C TYR A 36 1.03 7.78 -8.44
N ILE A 37 2.34 7.92 -8.37
CA ILE A 37 3.00 9.21 -8.49
C ILE A 37 3.27 9.48 -9.96
N ASN A 38 2.96 10.68 -10.43
CA ASN A 38 3.39 11.18 -11.74
C ASN A 38 4.65 12.04 -11.55
N LEU A 39 5.75 11.60 -12.13
CA LEU A 39 7.07 12.24 -12.08
C LEU A 39 7.25 13.21 -13.25
N ASP A 40 8.13 14.19 -13.05
CA ASP A 40 8.54 15.15 -14.09
C ASP A 40 9.53 14.54 -15.10
N SER A 41 10.22 13.47 -14.72
CA SER A 41 11.16 12.73 -15.57
C SER A 41 10.83 11.25 -15.62
N THR A 42 11.25 10.59 -16.70
CA THR A 42 11.10 9.14 -16.86
C THR A 42 12.20 8.37 -16.14
N TYR A 43 11.90 7.13 -15.80
CA TYR A 43 12.83 6.12 -15.32
C TYR A 43 12.55 4.80 -16.05
N ILE A 44 13.49 3.87 -15.93
CA ILE A 44 13.33 2.52 -16.48
C ILE A 44 12.59 1.67 -15.46
N LEU A 45 11.38 1.22 -15.81
CA LEU A 45 10.74 0.11 -15.12
C LEU A 45 11.37 -1.19 -15.64
N PRO A 46 12.05 -1.98 -14.79
CA PRO A 46 12.73 -3.18 -15.25
C PRO A 46 11.73 -4.26 -15.65
N ALA A 47 12.14 -5.11 -16.58
CA ALA A 47 11.46 -6.38 -16.81
C ALA A 47 11.50 -7.22 -15.52
N ILE A 48 10.36 -7.77 -15.13
CA ILE A 48 10.24 -8.68 -13.99
C ILE A 48 9.95 -10.11 -14.49
N PRO A 49 10.50 -11.16 -13.85
CA PRO A 49 10.14 -12.53 -14.17
C PRO A 49 8.64 -12.77 -13.94
N THR A 50 8.01 -13.61 -14.77
CA THR A 50 6.62 -14.03 -14.58
C THR A 50 6.41 -14.84 -13.30
N SER A 51 7.46 -15.48 -12.79
CA SER A 51 7.48 -16.18 -11.49
C SER A 51 7.55 -15.24 -10.28
N GLY A 52 7.66 -13.93 -10.51
CA GLY A 52 7.72 -12.89 -9.50
C GLY A 52 9.08 -12.21 -9.43
N ILE A 53 9.11 -11.09 -8.71
CA ILE A 53 10.30 -10.24 -8.61
C ILE A 53 11.45 -11.02 -7.96
N ASN A 54 12.61 -10.97 -8.61
CA ASN A 54 13.88 -11.49 -8.12
C ASN A 54 14.78 -10.33 -7.62
N PHE A 55 15.91 -10.68 -7.00
CA PHE A 55 16.89 -9.71 -6.49
C PHE A 55 17.35 -8.70 -7.54
N HIS A 56 17.64 -9.14 -8.77
CA HIS A 56 18.15 -8.28 -9.84
C HIS A 56 17.14 -7.21 -10.26
N SER A 57 15.90 -7.60 -10.55
CA SER A 57 14.83 -6.67 -10.92
C SER A 57 14.50 -5.72 -9.76
N ALA A 58 14.48 -6.21 -8.52
CA ALA A 58 14.31 -5.36 -7.34
C ALA A 58 15.42 -4.32 -7.20
N GLN A 59 16.67 -4.74 -7.37
CA GLN A 59 17.82 -3.85 -7.30
C GLN A 59 17.78 -2.76 -8.37
N ILE A 60 17.46 -3.11 -9.62
CA ILE A 60 17.32 -2.13 -10.72
C ILE A 60 16.21 -1.13 -10.39
N PHE A 61 15.03 -1.62 -9.99
CA PHE A 61 13.90 -0.75 -9.67
C PHE A 61 14.26 0.24 -8.56
N LEU A 62 14.79 -0.24 -7.42
CA LEU A 62 15.15 0.62 -6.29
C LEU A 62 16.25 1.61 -6.66
N LYS A 63 17.25 1.20 -7.46
CA LYS A 63 18.27 2.12 -8.00
C LYS A 63 17.68 3.15 -8.96
N ASN A 64 16.59 2.87 -9.66
CA ASN A 64 15.97 3.84 -10.55
C ASN A 64 15.06 4.82 -9.79
N ILE A 65 14.37 4.37 -8.74
CA ILE A 65 13.43 5.22 -8.01
C ILE A 65 14.05 6.02 -6.85
N HIS A 66 15.27 5.68 -6.41
CA HIS A 66 15.88 6.35 -5.25
C HIS A 66 16.13 7.85 -5.43
N THR A 67 16.26 8.34 -6.66
CA THR A 67 16.41 9.77 -6.94
C THR A 67 15.11 10.54 -6.69
N PHE A 68 13.95 9.87 -6.74
CA PHE A 68 12.63 10.46 -6.55
C PHE A 68 12.07 10.28 -5.14
N LEU A 69 12.47 9.21 -4.44
CA LEU A 69 11.95 8.88 -3.12
C LEU A 69 13.07 8.59 -2.10
N PRO A 70 14.20 9.34 -2.05
CA PRO A 70 15.34 8.98 -1.20
C PRO A 70 14.98 8.97 0.29
N GLU A 71 14.23 9.98 0.75
CA GLU A 71 13.82 10.10 2.15
C GLU A 71 12.89 8.95 2.56
N THR A 72 11.81 8.71 1.79
CA THR A 72 10.88 7.62 2.08
C THR A 72 11.62 6.30 2.09
N LEU A 73 12.33 5.94 1.01
CA LEU A 73 13.01 4.64 0.90
C LEU A 73 14.01 4.37 2.05
N SER A 74 14.71 5.40 2.53
CA SER A 74 15.68 5.25 3.63
C SER A 74 15.11 4.75 4.96
N ARG A 75 13.79 4.91 5.15
CA ARG A 75 13.08 4.56 6.40
C ARG A 75 12.52 3.14 6.41
N TYR A 76 12.54 2.44 5.28
CA TYR A 76 11.95 1.11 5.18
C TYR A 76 13.02 0.05 5.00
N GLN A 77 12.61 -1.18 5.26
CA GLN A 77 13.30 -2.37 4.82
C GLN A 77 12.41 -3.14 3.86
N ILE A 78 13.01 -3.80 2.89
CA ILE A 78 12.38 -4.81 2.05
C ILE A 78 11.73 -5.86 2.94
N PHE A 79 10.48 -6.18 2.64
CA PHE A 79 9.77 -7.31 3.23
C PHE A 79 9.79 -8.47 2.24
N PRO A 80 10.41 -9.62 2.60
CA PRO A 80 10.37 -10.81 1.76
C PRO A 80 8.96 -11.38 1.86
N MET A 81 8.06 -10.95 0.96
CA MET A 81 6.68 -11.42 0.99
C MET A 81 6.61 -12.94 0.92
N PHE A 82 6.02 -13.55 1.95
CA PHE A 82 5.29 -14.79 1.80
C PHE A 82 4.00 -14.51 1.01
N LYS A 83 3.62 -15.45 0.13
CA LYS A 83 2.36 -15.58 -0.64
C LYS A 83 1.19 -14.65 -0.19
N PRO A 84 0.38 -14.11 -1.14
CA PRO A 84 -0.10 -14.80 -2.34
C PRO A 84 0.66 -14.47 -3.64
N GLU A 85 0.51 -15.35 -4.65
CA GLU A 85 1.03 -15.17 -6.02
C GLU A 85 0.48 -13.91 -6.70
N VAL A 86 -0.70 -13.44 -6.27
CA VAL A 86 -1.37 -12.23 -6.78
C VAL A 86 -0.52 -10.97 -6.64
N ASP A 87 0.40 -10.92 -5.66
CA ASP A 87 1.30 -9.78 -5.43
C ASP A 87 2.75 -10.06 -5.90
N SER A 88 2.96 -11.09 -6.73
CA SER A 88 4.29 -11.47 -7.26
C SER A 88 5.03 -10.34 -7.99
N HIS A 89 4.28 -9.38 -8.53
CA HIS A 89 4.77 -8.20 -9.24
C HIS A 89 4.95 -6.96 -8.35
N LYS A 90 4.81 -7.10 -7.02
CA LYS A 90 4.96 -5.98 -6.07
C LYS A 90 6.19 -6.14 -5.18
N ILE A 91 6.90 -5.03 -4.96
CA ILE A 91 7.92 -4.92 -3.91
C ILE A 91 7.27 -4.35 -2.67
N SER A 92 7.26 -5.11 -1.58
CA SER A 92 6.79 -4.63 -0.28
C SER A 92 7.95 -4.13 0.55
N LEU A 93 7.80 -2.92 1.08
CA LEU A 93 8.70 -2.26 2.02
C LEU A 93 7.94 -2.05 3.33
N VAL A 94 8.57 -2.36 4.46
CA VAL A 94 7.97 -2.20 5.78
C VAL A 94 8.78 -1.27 6.67
N ASN A 95 8.08 -0.39 7.38
CA ASN A 95 8.64 0.41 8.46
C ASN A 95 7.89 0.07 9.75
N GLU A 96 8.64 -0.32 10.77
CA GLU A 96 8.10 -0.63 12.10
C GLU A 96 7.93 0.64 12.91
N ILE A 97 6.74 0.81 13.48
CA ILE A 97 6.36 2.01 14.22
C ILE A 97 5.85 1.57 15.59
N SER A 98 6.47 2.08 16.65
CA SER A 98 6.04 1.85 18.03
C SER A 98 5.27 3.06 18.56
N LEU A 99 3.98 2.89 18.85
CA LEU A 99 3.11 3.98 19.33
C LEU A 99 2.22 3.50 20.48
N LYS A 100 2.24 4.23 21.60
CA LYS A 100 1.39 4.01 22.77
C LYS A 100 1.40 2.55 23.28
N GLY A 101 2.56 1.91 23.25
CA GLY A 101 2.76 0.52 23.70
C GLY A 101 2.31 -0.55 22.72
N ASN A 102 1.86 -0.19 21.51
CA ASN A 102 1.54 -1.11 20.43
C ASN A 102 2.54 -0.98 19.28
N THR A 103 2.69 -2.06 18.52
CA THR A 103 3.54 -2.11 17.33
C THR A 103 2.66 -2.07 16.07
N TYR A 104 3.08 -1.26 15.11
CA TYR A 104 2.44 -1.10 13.81
C TYR A 104 3.46 -1.32 12.71
N ILE A 105 2.98 -1.79 11.56
CA ILE A 105 3.73 -1.83 10.32
C ILE A 105 3.11 -0.82 9.36
N HIS A 106 3.94 0.09 8.87
CA HIS A 106 3.64 0.85 7.67
C HIS A 106 4.21 0.10 6.47
N ASN A 107 3.31 -0.48 5.67
CA ASN A 107 3.63 -1.22 4.47
C ASN A 107 3.47 -0.32 3.24
N LEU A 108 4.57 -0.11 2.53
CA LEU A 108 4.64 0.56 1.25
C LEU A 108 4.90 -0.49 0.18
N LYS A 109 3.93 -0.72 -0.70
CA LYS A 109 4.10 -1.60 -1.85
C LYS A 109 4.29 -0.78 -3.12
N PHE A 110 5.26 -1.15 -3.94
CA PHE A 110 5.40 -0.65 -5.30
C PHE A 110 4.96 -1.73 -6.29
N ASP A 111 4.15 -1.34 -7.26
CA ASP A 111 3.70 -2.22 -8.33
C ASP A 111 4.61 -2.06 -9.55
N LEU A 112 5.26 -3.15 -9.95
CA LEU A 112 6.19 -3.18 -11.07
C LEU A 112 5.54 -3.73 -12.35
N ASN A 113 4.24 -4.03 -12.34
CA ASN A 113 3.54 -4.38 -13.55
C ASN A 113 3.34 -3.15 -14.43
N TYR A 114 3.60 -3.34 -15.72
CA TYR A 114 3.19 -2.38 -16.72
C TYR A 114 1.67 -2.42 -16.91
N MET A 115 1.00 -1.32 -16.57
CA MET A 115 -0.47 -1.20 -16.67
C MET A 115 -0.97 -0.68 -18.03
N GLY A 116 -0.17 -0.82 -19.10
CA GLY A 116 -0.55 -0.40 -20.45
C GLY A 116 -0.31 1.09 -20.77
N GLY A 117 -0.53 1.46 -22.04
CA GLY A 117 -0.54 2.84 -22.51
C GLY A 117 0.80 3.46 -22.94
N ALA A 118 1.89 2.69 -22.92
CA ALA A 118 3.19 3.07 -23.48
C ALA A 118 3.17 3.04 -25.01
N SER A 119 3.79 4.03 -25.64
CA SER A 119 4.06 4.02 -27.08
C SER A 119 5.24 3.11 -27.42
N ASN A 120 5.42 2.76 -28.70
CA ASN A 120 6.51 1.86 -29.12
C ASN A 120 7.89 2.38 -28.73
N GLU A 121 8.07 3.71 -28.70
CA GLU A 121 9.33 4.37 -28.32
C GLU A 121 9.61 4.29 -26.81
N GLU A 122 8.58 4.04 -26.00
CA GLU A 122 8.68 3.89 -24.55
C GLU A 122 9.01 2.44 -24.15
N ILE A 123 8.91 1.46 -25.08
CA ILE A 123 9.23 0.06 -24.82
C ILE A 123 10.72 -0.19 -25.08
N ILE A 124 11.45 -0.57 -24.03
CA ILE A 124 12.89 -0.90 -24.09
C ILE A 124 13.06 -2.37 -24.49
N SER A 125 12.27 -3.25 -23.88
CA SER A 125 12.21 -4.67 -24.22
C SER A 125 10.77 -5.15 -24.19
N MET A 126 10.38 -5.87 -25.25
CA MET A 126 9.07 -6.50 -25.34
C MET A 126 8.91 -7.59 -24.28
N ALA A 127 7.67 -7.86 -23.89
CA ALA A 127 7.37 -9.01 -23.04
C ALA A 127 7.74 -10.32 -23.75
N THR A 128 8.25 -11.28 -23.00
CA THR A 128 8.55 -12.64 -23.45
C THR A 128 7.76 -13.64 -22.61
N GLN A 129 7.92 -14.94 -22.87
CA GLN A 129 7.26 -15.98 -22.06
C GLN A 129 7.66 -15.92 -20.58
N ASP A 130 8.91 -15.56 -20.29
CA ASP A 130 9.47 -15.62 -18.93
C ASP A 130 9.54 -14.25 -18.25
N PHE A 131 9.37 -13.16 -19.00
CA PHE A 131 9.54 -11.79 -18.49
C PHE A 131 8.46 -10.84 -18.99
N GLY A 132 8.03 -9.95 -18.09
CA GLY A 132 7.28 -8.75 -18.47
C GLY A 132 8.13 -7.78 -19.31
N PRO A 133 7.51 -6.74 -19.91
CA PRO A 133 8.24 -5.76 -20.68
C PRO A 133 9.08 -4.86 -19.77
N SER A 134 10.14 -4.26 -20.33
CA SER A 134 10.83 -3.12 -19.71
C SER A 134 10.46 -1.86 -20.47
N ILE A 135 10.15 -0.79 -19.74
CA ILE A 135 9.61 0.45 -20.31
C ILE A 135 10.23 1.68 -19.67
N PHE A 136 10.32 2.77 -20.45
CA PHE A 136 10.43 4.10 -19.91
C PHE A 136 9.06 4.57 -19.42
N THR A 137 8.98 4.97 -18.16
CA THR A 137 7.75 5.49 -17.55
C THR A 137 8.07 6.61 -16.60
N ASN A 138 7.13 7.53 -16.44
CA ASN A 138 7.19 8.57 -15.41
C ASN A 138 6.22 8.27 -14.25
N LYS A 139 5.66 7.06 -14.17
CA LYS A 139 4.70 6.66 -13.14
C LYS A 139 5.31 5.66 -12.16
N ILE A 140 5.13 5.91 -10.87
CA ILE A 140 5.42 4.94 -9.81
C ILE A 140 4.11 4.54 -9.16
N TYR A 141 3.64 3.33 -9.42
CA TYR A 141 2.42 2.79 -8.82
C TYR A 141 2.71 2.28 -7.41
N PHE A 142 1.81 2.59 -6.47
CA PHE A 142 2.03 2.26 -5.06
C PHE A 142 0.74 2.00 -4.27
N SER A 143 0.91 1.32 -3.14
CA SER A 143 -0.03 1.37 -2.01
C SER A 143 0.73 1.64 -0.72
N SER A 144 0.12 2.39 0.20
CA SER A 144 0.76 2.83 1.43
C SER A 144 -0.24 2.64 2.57
N ARG A 145 0.04 1.70 3.47
CA ARG A 145 -0.95 1.20 4.44
C ARG A 145 -0.35 0.96 5.82
N LEU A 146 -1.02 1.44 6.86
CA LEU A 146 -0.65 1.23 8.26
C LEU A 146 -1.61 0.21 8.89
N PHE A 147 -1.09 -0.77 9.61
CA PHE A 147 -1.88 -1.72 10.38
C PHE A 147 -1.14 -2.19 11.64
N GLN A 148 -1.91 -2.68 12.62
CA GLN A 148 -1.37 -3.16 13.89
C GLN A 148 -0.89 -4.61 13.78
N VAL A 149 0.25 -4.91 14.40
CA VAL A 149 0.82 -6.27 14.46
C VAL A 149 0.95 -6.74 15.90
N LYS A 150 0.86 -8.06 16.09
CA LYS A 150 1.01 -8.74 17.38
C LYS A 150 2.49 -8.99 17.69
N ASN A 151 3.21 -9.44 16.69
CA ASN A 151 4.58 -9.90 16.77
C ASN A 151 5.24 -9.70 15.40
N ILE A 152 6.57 -9.62 15.44
CA ILE A 152 7.41 -9.51 14.25
C ILE A 152 8.56 -10.48 14.42
N VAL A 153 8.74 -11.36 13.44
CA VAL A 153 9.84 -12.31 13.35
C VAL A 153 10.99 -11.67 12.59
N ARG A 154 12.20 -11.75 13.16
CA ARG A 154 13.42 -11.23 12.54
C ARG A 154 14.45 -12.32 12.34
N GLU A 155 15.13 -12.24 11.21
CA GLU A 155 16.33 -13.02 10.93
C GLU A 155 17.47 -12.06 10.58
N LYS A 156 18.61 -12.17 11.28
CA LYS A 156 19.78 -11.26 11.10
C LYS A 156 19.39 -9.77 11.09
N GLY A 157 18.45 -9.39 11.96
CA GLY A 157 17.94 -8.03 12.10
C GLY A 157 16.97 -7.56 11.01
N GLN A 158 16.63 -8.40 10.02
CA GLN A 158 15.64 -8.11 8.98
C GLN A 158 14.27 -8.65 9.38
N ILE A 159 13.20 -7.91 9.10
CA ILE A 159 11.82 -8.39 9.27
C ILE A 159 11.51 -9.39 8.16
N ILE A 160 11.22 -10.65 8.54
CA ILE A 160 10.90 -11.72 7.60
C ILE A 160 9.43 -12.14 7.66
N GLN A 161 8.75 -11.88 8.78
CA GLN A 161 7.34 -12.18 8.98
C GLN A 161 6.76 -11.31 10.10
N PHE A 162 5.46 -11.08 10.07
CA PHE A 162 4.68 -10.52 11.18
C PHE A 162 3.31 -11.20 11.24
N ASP A 163 2.70 -11.26 12.42
CA ASP A 163 1.30 -11.68 12.56
C ASP A 163 0.43 -10.48 12.95
N THR A 164 -0.77 -10.42 12.39
CA THR A 164 -1.71 -9.31 12.55
C THR A 164 -2.84 -9.66 13.53
N TYR A 165 -3.60 -8.64 13.94
CA TYR A 165 -4.89 -8.85 14.60
C TYR A 165 -5.95 -9.13 13.53
N PRO A 166 -6.55 -10.33 13.49
CA PRO A 166 -7.55 -10.62 12.47
C PRO A 166 -8.73 -9.67 12.63
N TYR A 167 -9.20 -9.10 11.51
CA TYR A 167 -10.34 -8.23 11.53
C TYR A 167 -11.63 -9.04 11.66
N GLN A 168 -12.14 -9.12 12.89
CA GLN A 168 -13.42 -9.76 13.19
C GLN A 168 -14.49 -8.69 13.48
N PHE A 169 -14.96 -8.02 12.44
CA PHE A 169 -16.23 -7.30 12.57
C PHE A 169 -17.35 -8.29 12.39
N LYS A 170 -17.85 -8.82 13.52
CA LYS A 170 -19.15 -9.48 13.52
C LYS A 170 -20.16 -8.43 13.09
N GLU A 171 -20.66 -8.59 11.88
CA GLU A 171 -21.78 -7.82 11.36
C GLU A 171 -22.89 -7.77 12.42
N ILE A 172 -23.43 -6.58 12.64
CA ILE A 172 -24.78 -6.44 13.22
C ILE A 172 -25.74 -6.69 12.05
N SER A 173 -25.73 -7.92 11.54
CA SER A 173 -26.68 -8.44 10.55
C SER A 173 -27.22 -9.74 11.14
N ASN A 174 -28.47 -9.75 11.55
CA ASN A 174 -29.18 -10.97 11.95
C ASN A 174 -29.50 -11.84 10.73
N ILE A 175 -28.51 -12.26 9.95
CA ILE A 175 -28.72 -13.10 8.77
C ILE A 175 -27.67 -14.21 8.73
N GLU A 176 -28.18 -15.43 8.95
CA GLU A 176 -27.74 -16.76 8.46
C GLU A 176 -26.51 -17.38 9.15
N GLU A 177 -26.69 -18.39 10.03
CA GLU A 177 -27.03 -19.79 9.74
C GLU A 177 -26.22 -20.41 8.58
N GLY A 178 -25.29 -21.31 8.95
CA GLY A 178 -24.79 -22.36 8.05
C GLY A 178 -23.63 -22.00 7.12
N PHE A 179 -22.40 -21.84 7.65
CA PHE A 179 -21.18 -22.00 6.86
C PHE A 179 -20.13 -22.84 7.61
N PRO A 180 -19.37 -23.70 6.92
CA PRO A 180 -18.51 -24.73 7.51
C PRO A 180 -17.32 -24.16 8.29
N ASP A 181 -16.66 -25.06 9.04
CA ASP A 181 -15.62 -24.82 10.03
C ASP A 181 -14.60 -23.70 9.72
N ASP A 182 -14.10 -23.06 10.78
CA ASP A 182 -13.20 -21.89 10.77
C ASP A 182 -11.88 -22.11 9.99
N SER A 183 -11.50 -23.37 9.70
CA SER A 183 -10.35 -23.72 8.87
C SER A 183 -10.60 -23.47 7.38
N ASP A 184 -11.81 -23.73 6.90
CA ASP A 184 -12.14 -23.66 5.48
C ASP A 184 -12.38 -22.21 5.05
N LYS A 185 -12.87 -21.36 5.96
CA LYS A 185 -12.94 -19.90 5.77
C LYS A 185 -11.56 -19.27 5.58
N LYS A 186 -10.56 -19.67 6.38
CA LYS A 186 -9.18 -19.17 6.22
C LYS A 186 -8.58 -19.54 4.89
N ILE A 187 -8.88 -20.74 4.39
CA ILE A 187 -8.40 -21.23 3.10
C ILE A 187 -9.07 -20.43 1.97
N ILE A 188 -10.39 -20.26 1.99
CA ILE A 188 -11.11 -19.49 0.95
C ILE A 188 -10.70 -18.01 0.93
N GLU A 189 -10.48 -17.38 2.09
CA GLU A 189 -9.99 -15.99 2.17
C GLU A 189 -8.55 -15.79 1.62
N ILE A 190 -7.78 -16.87 1.47
CA ILE A 190 -6.42 -16.83 0.89
C ILE A 190 -6.44 -17.00 -0.64
N PHE A 191 -7.50 -17.61 -1.20
CA PHE A 191 -7.56 -18.02 -2.60
C PHE A 191 -8.53 -17.21 -3.49
N ASP A 192 -9.56 -16.57 -2.93
CA ASP A 192 -10.43 -15.64 -3.67
C ASP A 192 -10.13 -14.17 -3.33
N GLU A 193 -10.31 -13.26 -4.30
CA GLU A 193 -10.42 -11.82 -4.00
C GLU A 193 -11.68 -11.59 -3.16
N VAL A 194 -11.55 -11.74 -1.84
CA VAL A 194 -12.67 -11.52 -0.93
C VAL A 194 -13.09 -10.07 -1.01
N ASP A 195 -14.31 -9.83 -1.50
CA ASP A 195 -14.89 -8.50 -1.48
C ASP A 195 -15.14 -8.07 -0.02
N HIS A 196 -14.33 -7.13 0.43
CA HIS A 196 -14.40 -6.55 1.76
C HIS A 196 -15.21 -5.25 1.80
N SER A 197 -15.92 -4.89 0.73
CA SER A 197 -16.64 -3.63 0.61
C SER A 197 -17.71 -3.44 1.67
N SER A 198 -18.48 -4.49 2.02
CA SER A 198 -19.50 -4.42 3.09
C SER A 198 -18.86 -4.09 4.45
N LYS A 199 -17.79 -4.82 4.81
CA LYS A 199 -17.01 -4.60 6.03
C LYS A 199 -16.43 -3.18 6.09
N ILE A 200 -15.88 -2.68 4.98
CA ILE A 200 -15.32 -1.32 4.88
C ILE A 200 -16.41 -0.26 5.01
N ASN A 201 -17.57 -0.46 4.40
CA ASN A 201 -18.69 0.48 4.50
C ASN A 201 -19.24 0.55 5.93
N ALA A 202 -19.35 -0.59 6.63
CA ALA A 202 -19.75 -0.62 8.04
C ALA A 202 -18.78 0.18 8.95
N ILE A 203 -17.47 0.14 8.67
CA ILE A 203 -16.48 0.97 9.38
C ILE A 203 -16.70 2.46 9.10
N LYS A 204 -16.89 2.82 7.82
CA LYS A 204 -17.14 4.20 7.43
C LYS A 204 -18.39 4.74 8.12
N GLU A 205 -19.47 3.96 8.15
CA GLU A 205 -20.71 4.31 8.85
C GLU A 205 -20.50 4.45 10.36
N TYR A 206 -19.81 3.51 11.00
CA TYR A 206 -19.49 3.57 12.43
C TYR A 206 -18.71 4.83 12.81
N LEU A 207 -17.78 5.24 11.95
CA LEU A 207 -16.96 6.44 12.12
C LEU A 207 -17.65 7.71 11.58
N GLY A 208 -18.85 7.62 11.02
CA GLY A 208 -19.57 8.76 10.45
C GLY A 208 -18.87 9.39 9.23
N ILE A 209 -18.08 8.62 8.48
CA ILE A 209 -17.34 9.07 7.30
C ILE A 209 -18.27 8.98 6.08
N SER A 210 -18.87 10.11 5.71
CA SER A 210 -19.71 10.26 4.52
C SER A 210 -18.91 10.77 3.31
N THR A 211 -19.56 10.79 2.14
CA THR A 211 -19.02 11.40 0.91
C THR A 211 -18.75 12.90 1.04
N ASP A 212 -19.44 13.61 1.94
CA ASP A 212 -19.18 15.03 2.20
C ASP A 212 -17.88 15.26 2.97
N ILE A 213 -17.50 14.31 3.81
CA ILE A 213 -16.23 14.32 4.55
C ILE A 213 -15.08 13.89 3.63
N TYR A 214 -15.30 12.81 2.88
CA TYR A 214 -14.27 12.23 2.03
C TYR A 214 -14.82 11.95 0.64
N LYS A 215 -14.73 12.96 -0.23
CA LYS A 215 -15.24 12.92 -1.60
C LYS A 215 -14.57 11.85 -2.47
N LEU A 216 -13.34 11.46 -2.10
CA LEU A 216 -12.62 10.37 -2.74
C LEU A 216 -13.11 8.98 -2.31
N GLY A 217 -14.04 8.85 -1.36
CA GLY A 217 -14.44 7.57 -0.77
C GLY A 217 -14.94 6.51 -1.76
N ASN A 218 -15.45 6.95 -2.92
CA ASN A 218 -15.89 6.09 -4.03
C ASN A 218 -14.78 5.80 -5.06
N ILE A 219 -13.66 6.52 -4.98
CA ILE A 219 -12.49 6.39 -5.87
C ILE A 219 -11.35 5.67 -5.15
N TYR A 220 -11.16 5.91 -3.87
CA TYR A 220 -10.10 5.31 -3.08
C TYR A 220 -10.50 5.29 -1.62
N SER A 221 -10.79 4.11 -1.07
CA SER A 221 -11.19 3.97 0.33
C SER A 221 -10.05 4.37 1.27
N PRO A 222 -10.34 5.01 2.42
CA PRO A 222 -9.30 5.29 3.42
C PRO A 222 -9.02 4.07 4.31
N PHE A 223 -9.83 3.00 4.18
CA PHE A 223 -9.66 1.72 4.88
C PHE A 223 -9.60 0.57 3.87
N PHE A 224 -8.75 -0.43 4.16
CA PHE A 224 -8.69 -1.70 3.44
C PHE A 224 -8.55 -2.85 4.43
N ILE A 225 -8.94 -4.05 4.03
CA ILE A 225 -8.55 -5.27 4.73
C ILE A 225 -7.41 -5.91 3.95
N GLU A 226 -6.28 -6.10 4.61
CA GLU A 226 -5.07 -6.71 4.03
C GLU A 226 -4.38 -7.53 5.11
N TYR A 227 -3.75 -8.66 4.77
CA TYR A 227 -3.19 -9.60 5.75
C TYR A 227 -4.21 -10.00 6.83
N ASN A 228 -5.47 -10.18 6.40
CA ASN A 228 -6.63 -10.43 7.24
C ASN A 228 -6.83 -9.40 8.38
N THR A 229 -6.32 -8.17 8.24
CA THR A 229 -6.46 -7.12 9.25
C THR A 229 -6.93 -5.82 8.63
N LEU A 230 -7.52 -4.97 9.46
CA LEU A 230 -7.86 -3.62 9.06
C LEU A 230 -6.57 -2.81 8.87
N SER A 231 -6.51 -2.09 7.76
CA SER A 231 -5.44 -1.16 7.44
C SER A 231 -5.99 0.20 7.07
N LEU A 232 -5.23 1.23 7.44
CA LEU A 232 -5.47 2.63 7.07
C LEU A 232 -4.60 2.97 5.88
N SER A 233 -5.18 3.59 4.85
CA SER A 233 -4.50 3.87 3.59
C SER A 233 -4.08 5.33 3.45
N PHE A 234 -2.97 5.54 2.74
CA PHE A 234 -2.36 6.84 2.51
C PHE A 234 -2.22 7.12 1.02
N LEU A 235 -2.66 8.32 0.62
CA LEU A 235 -2.43 8.87 -0.72
C LEU A 235 -1.11 9.64 -0.85
N LYS A 236 -0.37 9.81 0.26
CA LYS A 236 0.96 10.43 0.28
C LYS A 236 2.01 9.40 0.65
N LEU A 237 3.13 9.38 -0.08
CA LEU A 237 4.30 8.56 0.24
C LEU A 237 5.26 9.22 1.22
N ASN A 238 5.47 10.54 1.10
CA ASN A 238 6.37 11.29 1.94
C ASN A 238 6.07 11.04 3.42
N TYR A 239 6.97 10.30 4.07
CA TYR A 239 6.78 9.83 5.44
C TYR A 239 6.55 10.99 6.42
N SER A 240 7.38 12.03 6.31
CA SER A 240 7.27 13.26 7.12
C SER A 240 5.91 13.95 7.00
N SER A 241 5.22 13.78 5.87
CA SER A 241 3.87 14.34 5.67
C SER A 241 2.77 13.56 6.38
N ILE A 242 2.95 12.25 6.60
CA ILE A 242 1.92 11.35 7.16
C ILE A 242 2.18 10.97 8.63
N GLU A 243 3.43 10.96 9.07
CA GLU A 243 3.84 10.53 10.41
C GLU A 243 3.11 11.28 11.53
N LYS A 244 2.92 12.60 11.35
CA LYS A 244 2.18 13.46 12.30
C LYS A 244 0.72 13.06 12.54
N TYR A 245 0.16 12.20 11.69
CA TYR A 245 -1.21 11.69 11.83
C TYR A 245 -1.27 10.28 12.43
N PHE A 246 -0.13 9.61 12.63
CA PHE A 246 -0.09 8.22 13.08
C PHE A 246 -0.76 8.02 14.45
N GLU A 247 -0.56 8.94 15.39
CA GLU A 247 -1.21 8.83 16.69
C GLU A 247 -2.74 8.82 16.57
N SER A 248 -3.33 9.70 15.76
CA SER A 248 -4.78 9.73 15.54
C SER A 248 -5.28 8.45 14.85
N PHE A 249 -4.50 7.88 13.93
CA PHE A 249 -4.82 6.60 13.30
C PHE A 249 -4.81 5.43 14.27
N VAL A 250 -3.88 5.42 15.24
CA VAL A 250 -3.88 4.43 16.33
C VAL A 250 -5.20 4.48 17.11
N TYR A 251 -5.72 5.67 17.38
CA TYR A 251 -7.01 5.80 18.05
C TYR A 251 -8.17 5.29 17.19
N LEU A 252 -8.14 5.45 15.87
CA LEU A 252 -9.16 4.84 14.99
C LEU A 252 -9.18 3.32 15.11
N PHE A 253 -8.02 2.68 15.14
CA PHE A 253 -7.95 1.23 15.39
C PHE A 253 -8.59 0.87 16.73
N LYS A 254 -8.26 1.59 17.80
CA LYS A 254 -8.89 1.39 19.12
C LYS A 254 -10.40 1.62 19.08
N MET A 255 -10.88 2.63 18.36
CA MET A 255 -12.32 2.87 18.20
C MET A 255 -13.02 1.66 17.58
N ILE A 256 -12.44 1.12 16.51
CA ILE A 256 -13.03 0.02 15.75
C ILE A 256 -12.94 -1.30 16.51
N PHE A 257 -11.78 -1.62 17.09
CA PHE A 257 -11.56 -2.89 17.80
C PHE A 257 -12.17 -2.91 19.20
N GLU A 258 -12.09 -1.82 19.96
CA GLU A 258 -12.62 -1.75 21.33
C GLU A 258 -14.06 -1.21 21.40
N LYS A 259 -14.62 -0.75 20.28
CA LYS A 259 -15.94 -0.08 20.19
C LYS A 259 -16.09 1.13 21.12
N LYS A 260 -15.00 1.84 21.40
CA LYS A 260 -14.97 3.07 22.21
C LYS A 260 -14.92 4.31 21.32
N LYS A 261 -15.55 5.41 21.73
CA LYS A 261 -15.47 6.68 20.99
C LYS A 261 -14.34 7.57 21.50
N TYR A 262 -13.54 8.10 20.57
CA TYR A 262 -12.49 9.09 20.81
C TYR A 262 -12.76 10.29 19.89
N ASP A 263 -13.66 11.18 20.31
CA ASP A 263 -14.23 12.23 19.43
C ASP A 263 -13.20 13.24 18.92
N SER A 264 -12.18 13.56 19.71
CA SER A 264 -11.08 14.45 19.31
C SER A 264 -10.27 13.88 18.14
N GLU A 265 -9.91 12.61 18.21
CA GLU A 265 -9.10 11.92 17.22
C GLU A 265 -9.92 11.59 15.98
N LEU A 266 -11.20 11.24 16.16
CA LEU A 266 -12.12 11.13 15.04
C LEU A 266 -12.25 12.47 14.30
N LYS A 267 -12.46 13.58 15.01
CA LYS A 267 -12.52 14.92 14.41
C LYS A 267 -11.23 15.26 13.67
N PHE A 268 -10.07 15.00 14.29
CA PHE A 268 -8.78 15.24 13.64
C PHE A 268 -8.61 14.42 12.35
N TYR A 269 -9.06 13.16 12.36
CA TYR A 269 -9.06 12.31 11.18
C TYR A 269 -10.04 12.79 10.11
N THR A 270 -11.26 13.17 10.47
CA THR A 270 -12.25 13.76 9.58
C THR A 270 -11.69 15.02 8.91
N GLU A 271 -11.02 15.89 9.66
CA GLU A 271 -10.35 17.06 9.11
C GLU A 271 -9.18 16.69 8.18
N TYR A 272 -8.43 15.64 8.48
CA TYR A 272 -7.42 15.10 7.55
C TYR A 272 -8.04 14.62 6.24
N LEU A 273 -9.15 13.89 6.28
CA LEU A 273 -9.84 13.40 5.08
C LEU A 273 -10.38 14.55 4.21
N LYS A 274 -10.89 15.61 4.83
CA LYS A 274 -11.42 16.80 4.12
C LYS A 274 -10.36 17.57 3.33
N LYS A 275 -9.08 17.44 3.69
CA LYS A 275 -7.96 18.09 2.99
C LYS A 275 -7.73 17.53 1.59
N PHE A 276 -8.28 16.36 1.30
CA PHE A 276 -8.17 15.77 -0.02
C PHE A 276 -9.22 16.33 -0.97
N HIS A 277 -8.72 16.92 -2.05
CA HIS A 277 -9.50 17.32 -3.20
C HIS A 277 -8.98 16.59 -4.43
N PHE A 278 -9.79 16.53 -5.48
CA PHE A 278 -9.37 15.88 -6.70
C PHE A 278 -9.86 16.58 -7.95
N LYS A 279 -9.09 16.43 -9.01
CA LYS A 279 -9.46 16.84 -10.35
C LYS A 279 -9.45 15.62 -11.26
N ARG A 280 -10.61 15.31 -11.85
CA ARG A 280 -10.69 14.27 -12.88
C ARG A 280 -9.91 14.71 -14.12
N LYS A 281 -9.08 13.81 -14.63
CA LYS A 281 -8.28 13.96 -15.85
C LYS A 281 -8.43 12.73 -16.73
N ILE A 282 -8.03 12.88 -17.99
CA ILE A 282 -7.89 11.79 -18.95
C ILE A 282 -6.39 11.65 -19.21
N SER A 283 -5.86 10.45 -19.07
CA SER A 283 -4.46 10.14 -19.37
C SER A 283 -4.21 10.13 -20.88
N ARG A 284 -2.94 10.13 -21.31
CA ARG A 284 -2.57 10.03 -22.74
C ARG A 284 -3.23 8.82 -23.43
N GLY A 285 -3.36 7.69 -22.73
CA GLY A 285 -4.00 6.47 -23.23
C GLY A 285 -5.54 6.48 -23.17
N GLY A 286 -6.17 7.61 -22.84
CA GLY A 286 -7.64 7.71 -22.75
C GLY A 286 -8.24 7.26 -21.41
N ASN A 287 -7.45 6.68 -20.51
CA ASN A 287 -7.94 6.22 -19.20
C ASN A 287 -8.22 7.39 -18.26
N ILE A 288 -9.37 7.34 -17.59
CA ILE A 288 -9.74 8.29 -16.54
C ILE A 288 -8.78 8.12 -15.36
N ASN A 289 -8.36 9.25 -14.79
CA ASN A 289 -7.65 9.28 -13.52
C ASN A 289 -8.07 10.51 -12.70
N TRP A 290 -7.76 10.49 -11.42
CA TRP A 290 -8.03 11.56 -10.48
C TRP A 290 -6.71 12.08 -9.92
N GLU A 291 -6.36 13.31 -10.29
CA GLU A 291 -5.25 14.04 -9.68
C GLU A 291 -5.63 14.44 -8.26
N ILE A 292 -4.82 14.10 -7.28
CA ILE A 292 -5.10 14.28 -5.86
C ILE A 292 -4.37 15.52 -5.35
N HIS A 293 -5.13 16.48 -4.85
CA HIS A 293 -4.63 17.68 -4.19
C HIS A 293 -4.82 17.57 -2.68
N PHE A 294 -3.83 18.03 -1.92
CA PHE A 294 -3.88 18.08 -0.46
C PHE A 294 -3.66 19.51 0.01
N SER A 295 -4.70 20.11 0.61
CA SER A 295 -4.69 21.48 1.16
C SER A 295 -4.42 21.51 2.66
#